data_AF-A0A3R9GTV0-F1
#
_entry.id   AF-A0A3R9GTV0-F1
#
_cell.length_a   1.000
_cell.length_b   1.000
_cell.length_c   1.000
_cell.angle_alpha   90.00
_cell.angle_beta   90.00
_cell.angle_gamma   90.00
#
_symmetry.space_group_name_H-M   'P 1'
#
loop_
_entity.id
_entity.type
_entity.pdbx_description
1 polymer ?
#
loop_
_entity_poly.entity_id
_entity_poly.type
_entity_poly.pdbx_seq_one_letter_code
_entity_poly.pdbx_strand_id
1 'polypeptide(L)'
;MSSDNDRKTPVEIAVARHRRWWLAIVVLLLLAVVYYLVFVNQYVVAFKGQSEHFMHGSIGSETATGPPYWVFKALPVMYADKLGPEGWSRFGFLYEKPGDDLPIGVSRRVVSGVERVWLNCSVCHVGTYHLPGDPVRHLIPGAPSNNLRLQEFIRFFIDVGRDPGFTADALIATIDSPKVGGDLNIFERLVYRYVVFPRVKNAFLDLGTQLDFVKRQEAWGPGRVDTFNPYKALQFNFPMDEAHISGAALNGSSDYPAIWRQRPREGMNLHWDGNNDSVAERNLSAALGAGVTPVTVDRASIKRIEDWMWDLPSPPFPVAGGIDQAKAAEGKTLFAHYCADCHGFKDANGYSYDRQRFTRLGKTVPLAEIGTDAGRWTSYTENFAAEQNLLYAGYPWRFNRFHKTDGYANHPLDGIWARSPYLHNGSVPTLRDLLQPSARRPPVWFRGSDEFDLAKVGYRSDQSAGGDLFRYDTTRPGNGNAGHEGYRYGTELPDAAKDALVEYMKTL
;
A
#
# COMPACT_ATOMS: atom_id res chain seq x y z
N MET A 1 3.33 39.66 74.14
CA MET A 1 2.37 40.41 73.31
C MET A 1 2.64 40.03 71.85
N SER A 2 1.96 38.98 71.36
CA SER A 2 1.93 38.62 69.94
C SER A 2 1.02 39.63 69.26
N SER A 3 1.54 40.43 68.33
CA SER A 3 0.76 41.44 67.63
C SER A 3 -0.34 40.76 66.80
N ASP A 4 -1.54 41.33 66.85
CA ASP A 4 -2.77 40.94 66.14
C ASP A 4 -2.67 41.23 64.61
N ASN A 5 -1.44 41.26 64.06
CA ASN A 5 -1.12 41.69 62.70
C ASN A 5 -1.38 40.60 61.64
N ASP A 6 -1.83 39.40 62.02
CA ASP A 6 -2.07 38.28 61.10
C ASP A 6 -3.56 38.13 60.68
N ARG A 7 -4.47 38.95 61.22
CA ARG A 7 -5.89 38.91 60.82
C ARG A 7 -6.12 39.78 59.59
N LYS A 8 -6.21 39.12 58.44
CA LYS A 8 -6.66 39.74 57.17
C LYS A 8 -7.92 40.57 57.40
N THR A 9 -7.89 41.82 56.97
CA THR A 9 -9.03 42.73 57.00
C THR A 9 -10.20 42.16 56.18
N PRO A 10 -11.45 42.55 56.47
CA PRO A 10 -12.62 42.11 55.69
C PRO A 10 -12.48 42.37 54.19
N VAL A 11 -11.79 43.45 53.80
CA VAL A 11 -11.48 43.79 52.40
C VAL A 11 -10.51 42.78 51.80
N GLU A 12 -9.44 42.41 52.50
CA GLU A 12 -8.48 41.40 52.02
C GLU A 12 -9.12 40.01 51.89
N ILE A 13 -10.07 39.66 52.76
CA ILE A 13 -10.84 38.41 52.65
C ILE A 13 -11.75 38.44 51.42
N ALA A 14 -12.45 39.55 51.17
CA ALA A 14 -13.32 39.71 50.01
C ALA A 14 -12.52 39.71 48.69
N VAL A 15 -11.39 40.42 48.63
CA VAL A 15 -10.48 40.45 47.48
C VAL A 15 -9.85 39.08 47.25
N ALA A 16 -9.42 38.35 48.30
CA ALA A 16 -8.90 36.99 48.16
C ALA A 16 -9.97 36.01 47.64
N ARG A 17 -11.22 36.13 48.10
CA ARG A 17 -12.35 35.34 47.59
C ARG A 17 -12.64 35.66 46.13
N HIS A 18 -12.68 36.94 45.75
CA HIS A 18 -12.86 37.37 44.37
C HIS A 18 -11.73 36.87 43.46
N ARG A 19 -10.47 36.96 43.89
CA ARG A 19 -9.31 36.42 43.18
C ARG A 19 -9.39 34.90 43.01
N ARG A 20 -9.85 34.16 44.03
CA ARG A 20 -10.08 32.71 43.94
C ARG A 20 -11.18 32.35 42.94
N TRP A 21 -12.28 33.11 42.91
CA TRP A 21 -13.35 32.94 41.92
C TRP A 21 -12.86 33.24 40.50
N TRP A 22 -12.10 34.33 40.31
CA TRP A 22 -11.47 34.62 39.03
C TRP A 22 -10.48 33.55 38.59
N LEU A 23 -9.62 33.06 39.49
CA LEU A 23 -8.73 31.92 39.21
C LEU A 23 -9.52 30.68 38.81
N ALA A 24 -10.62 30.36 39.50
CA ALA A 24 -11.48 29.23 39.15
C ALA A 24 -12.12 29.39 37.76
N ILE A 25 -12.59 30.59 37.42
CA ILE A 25 -13.13 30.90 36.08
C ILE A 25 -12.05 30.75 35.01
N VAL A 26 -10.84 31.29 35.25
CA VAL A 26 -9.71 31.15 34.30
C VAL A 26 -9.33 29.69 34.12
N VAL A 27 -9.25 28.90 35.19
CA VAL A 27 -8.98 27.46 35.10
C VAL A 27 -10.08 26.74 34.32
N LEU A 28 -11.35 27.04 34.59
CA LEU A 28 -12.47 26.45 33.83
C LEU A 28 -12.43 26.82 32.35
N LEU A 29 -12.10 28.06 32.01
CA LEU A 29 -11.93 28.50 30.62
C LEU A 29 -10.74 27.79 29.95
N LEU A 30 -9.61 27.66 30.64
CA LEU A 30 -8.46 26.90 30.13
C LEU A 30 -8.81 25.43 29.91
N LEU A 31 -9.52 24.80 30.86
CA LEU A 31 -10.01 23.43 30.71
C LEU A 31 -10.99 23.29 29.55
N ALA A 32 -11.88 24.28 29.34
CA ALA A 32 -12.80 24.30 28.21
C ALA A 32 -12.07 24.46 26.87
N VAL A 33 -11.03 25.30 26.81
CA VAL A 33 -10.18 25.46 25.61
C VAL A 33 -9.41 24.17 25.32
N VAL A 34 -8.78 23.56 26.33
CA VAL A 34 -8.11 22.26 26.18
C VAL A 34 -9.11 21.19 25.74
N TYR A 35 -10.30 21.16 26.33
CA TYR A 35 -11.36 20.24 25.95
C TYR A 35 -11.75 20.44 24.48
N TYR A 36 -11.95 21.69 24.06
CA TYR A 36 -12.27 22.00 22.67
C TYR A 36 -11.15 21.55 21.73
N LEU A 37 -9.90 21.92 21.98
CA LEU A 37 -8.77 21.60 21.10
C LEU A 37 -8.50 20.10 20.99
N VAL A 38 -8.68 19.35 22.08
CA VAL A 38 -8.39 17.90 22.11
C VAL A 38 -9.61 17.10 21.64
N PHE A 39 -10.79 17.35 22.18
CA PHE A 39 -11.94 16.48 21.96
C PHE A 39 -12.92 16.98 20.90
N VAL A 40 -12.94 18.29 20.61
CA VAL A 40 -13.91 18.88 19.66
C VAL A 40 -13.28 19.24 18.31
N ASN A 41 -12.06 19.79 18.31
CA ASN A 41 -11.37 20.27 17.11
C ASN A 41 -10.69 19.12 16.35
N GLN A 42 -11.49 18.18 15.87
CA GLN A 42 -11.05 17.05 15.07
C GLN A 42 -11.59 17.20 13.66
N TYR A 43 -10.68 17.31 12.69
CA TYR A 43 -11.06 17.44 11.29
C TYR A 43 -10.06 16.71 10.38
N VAL A 44 -10.52 16.39 9.19
CA VAL A 44 -9.75 15.73 8.15
C VAL A 44 -9.44 16.73 7.05
N VAL A 45 -8.24 16.67 6.48
CA VAL A 45 -7.94 17.43 5.26
C VAL A 45 -8.72 16.78 4.12
N ALA A 46 -9.75 17.46 3.65
CA ALA A 46 -10.68 16.94 2.67
C ALA A 46 -10.40 17.51 1.28
N PHE A 47 -10.42 16.64 0.28
CA PHE A 47 -10.23 16.99 -1.12
C PHE A 47 -11.55 16.95 -1.86
N LYS A 48 -11.76 17.85 -2.84
CA LYS A 48 -13.03 17.91 -3.60
C LYS A 48 -13.04 16.86 -4.70
N GLY A 49 -11.96 16.75 -5.47
CA GLY A 49 -11.86 15.81 -6.58
C GLY A 49 -11.74 14.36 -6.10
N GLN A 50 -12.34 13.41 -6.83
CA GLN A 50 -12.20 11.98 -6.51
C GLN A 50 -10.76 11.49 -6.70
N SER A 51 -10.08 11.92 -7.77
CA SER A 51 -8.68 11.55 -8.02
C SER A 51 -7.75 12.11 -6.94
N GLU A 52 -7.92 13.39 -6.57
CA GLU A 52 -7.14 14.03 -5.51
C GLU A 52 -7.40 13.37 -4.15
N HIS A 53 -8.67 13.02 -3.88
CA HIS A 53 -9.05 12.25 -2.69
C HIS A 53 -8.44 10.84 -2.68
N PHE A 54 -8.31 10.19 -3.82
CA PHE A 54 -7.58 8.93 -3.91
C PHE A 54 -6.08 9.12 -3.59
N MET A 55 -5.45 10.16 -4.15
CA MET A 55 -4.02 10.42 -3.95
C MET A 55 -3.67 10.83 -2.51
N HIS A 56 -4.51 11.61 -1.84
CA HIS A 56 -4.14 12.26 -0.56
C HIS A 56 -5.20 12.15 0.53
N GLY A 57 -6.40 11.64 0.23
CA GLY A 57 -7.51 11.57 1.18
C GLY A 57 -7.30 10.53 2.29
N SER A 58 -7.76 10.88 3.49
CA SER A 58 -7.78 10.01 4.67
C SER A 58 -8.68 8.81 4.48
N ILE A 59 -8.23 7.61 4.84
CA ILE A 59 -9.10 6.43 5.01
C ILE A 59 -9.37 6.08 6.49
N GLY A 60 -8.88 6.91 7.42
CA GLY A 60 -9.02 6.72 8.87
C GLY A 60 -7.87 5.94 9.52
N SER A 61 -6.76 5.77 8.81
CA SER A 61 -5.57 5.06 9.28
C SER A 61 -4.73 5.92 10.25
N GLU A 62 -4.82 7.24 10.15
CA GLU A 62 -4.08 8.21 10.95
C GLU A 62 -4.40 8.09 12.45
N THR A 63 -5.66 7.78 12.78
CA THR A 63 -6.17 7.73 14.16
C THR A 63 -5.55 6.59 14.97
N ALA A 64 -5.27 5.45 14.35
CA ALA A 64 -4.67 4.31 15.05
C ALA A 64 -3.15 4.32 14.90
N THR A 65 -2.64 4.34 13.66
CA THR A 65 -1.24 3.99 13.37
C THR A 65 -0.40 5.17 12.91
N GLY A 66 -1.00 6.31 12.54
CA GLY A 66 -0.25 7.43 11.98
C GLY A 66 0.69 8.12 12.97
N PRO A 67 1.98 8.33 12.67
CA PRO A 67 2.81 9.22 13.48
C PRO A 67 2.29 10.66 13.43
N PRO A 68 2.63 11.49 14.42
CA PRO A 68 2.44 12.94 14.31
C PRO A 68 3.15 13.49 13.08
N TYR A 69 2.54 14.48 12.43
CA TYR A 69 3.03 15.10 11.20
C TYR A 69 4.50 15.55 11.31
N TRP A 70 4.86 16.26 12.38
CA TRP A 70 6.24 16.74 12.55
C TRP A 70 7.25 15.62 12.79
N VAL A 71 6.82 14.50 13.40
CA VAL A 71 7.67 13.31 13.53
C VAL A 71 7.93 12.72 12.14
N PHE A 72 6.88 12.57 11.33
CA PHE A 72 7.02 12.07 9.95
C PHE A 72 7.92 12.97 9.09
N LYS A 73 7.86 14.29 9.25
CA LYS A 73 8.75 15.24 8.54
C LYS A 73 10.20 15.21 9.08
N ALA A 74 10.38 15.00 10.37
CA ALA A 74 11.70 15.01 11.00
C ALA A 74 12.52 13.74 10.70
N LEU A 75 11.89 12.57 10.60
CA LEU A 75 12.61 11.30 10.43
C LEU A 75 13.56 11.28 9.21
N PRO A 76 13.16 11.73 7.99
CA PRO A 76 14.09 11.83 6.86
C PRO A 76 15.31 12.70 7.10
N VAL A 77 15.15 13.76 7.90
CA VAL A 77 16.24 14.69 8.23
C VAL A 77 17.15 14.10 9.32
N MET A 78 16.57 13.45 10.33
CA MET A 78 17.31 12.76 11.39
C MET A 78 18.18 11.63 10.84
N TYR A 79 17.65 10.89 9.86
CA TYR A 79 18.29 9.71 9.28
C TYR A 79 18.77 9.97 7.85
N ALA A 80 19.25 11.19 7.57
CA ALA A 80 19.75 11.57 6.27
C ALA A 80 20.98 10.75 5.83
N ASP A 81 21.72 10.17 6.77
CA ASP A 81 22.81 9.20 6.53
C ASP A 81 22.30 7.89 5.93
N LYS A 82 21.10 7.45 6.33
CA LYS A 82 20.46 6.22 5.84
C LYS A 82 19.58 6.44 4.61
N LEU A 83 18.88 7.57 4.56
CA LEU A 83 17.87 7.87 3.54
C LEU A 83 18.41 8.74 2.40
N GLY A 84 19.54 9.41 2.60
CA GLY A 84 20.09 10.35 1.63
C GLY A 84 19.20 11.59 1.43
N PRO A 85 19.48 12.39 0.39
CA PRO A 85 18.71 13.61 0.08
C PRO A 85 17.29 13.32 -0.40
N GLU A 86 17.00 12.09 -0.82
CA GLU A 86 15.70 11.66 -1.33
C GLU A 86 14.64 11.48 -0.23
N GLY A 87 15.05 11.34 1.03
CA GLY A 87 14.14 11.18 2.17
C GLY A 87 13.20 9.99 1.98
N TRP A 88 11.89 10.23 2.00
CA TRP A 88 10.90 9.16 1.82
C TRP A 88 10.91 8.53 0.41
N SER A 89 11.37 9.25 -0.62
CA SER A 89 11.49 8.71 -1.98
C SER A 89 12.46 7.54 -2.06
N ARG A 90 13.39 7.40 -1.08
CA ARG A 90 14.26 6.22 -0.91
C ARG A 90 13.47 4.91 -0.86
N PHE A 91 12.26 4.95 -0.29
CA PHE A 91 11.37 3.78 -0.21
C PHE A 91 10.34 3.74 -1.34
N GLY A 92 10.48 4.56 -2.38
CA GLY A 92 9.53 4.62 -3.49
C GLY A 92 8.26 5.42 -3.18
N PHE A 93 8.26 6.31 -2.19
CA PHE A 93 7.19 7.29 -2.08
C PHE A 93 7.24 8.27 -3.26
N LEU A 94 6.07 8.58 -3.82
CA LEU A 94 5.94 9.46 -4.98
C LEU A 94 5.44 10.83 -4.53
N TYR A 95 5.84 11.88 -5.22
CA TYR A 95 5.35 13.25 -5.00
C TYR A 95 4.74 13.74 -6.31
N GLU A 96 3.62 14.47 -6.24
CA GLU A 96 2.98 15.00 -7.44
C GLU A 96 3.83 16.11 -8.05
N LYS A 97 4.39 16.98 -7.19
CA LYS A 97 5.31 18.06 -7.57
C LYS A 97 6.55 18.07 -6.67
N PRO A 98 7.70 18.48 -7.20
CA PRO A 98 8.87 18.76 -6.39
C PRO A 98 8.54 19.78 -5.29
N GLY A 99 8.83 19.44 -4.03
CA GLY A 99 8.58 20.31 -2.88
C GLY A 99 7.21 20.13 -2.21
N ASP A 100 6.35 19.23 -2.72
CA ASP A 100 5.12 18.86 -2.02
C ASP A 100 5.43 18.36 -0.61
N ASP A 101 4.57 18.74 0.33
CA ASP A 101 4.82 18.54 1.75
C ASP A 101 4.79 17.07 2.18
N LEU A 102 3.82 16.33 1.64
CA LEU A 102 3.58 14.91 1.89
C LEU A 102 3.55 14.15 0.56
N PRO A 103 4.06 12.91 0.53
CA PRO A 103 3.98 12.11 -0.68
C PRO A 103 2.54 11.66 -0.98
N ILE A 104 2.30 11.33 -2.26
CA ILE A 104 1.13 10.55 -2.69
C ILE A 104 1.04 9.29 -1.82
N GLY A 105 -0.17 8.96 -1.39
CA GLY A 105 -0.36 7.86 -0.48
C GLY A 105 -0.37 8.25 0.98
N VAL A 106 -0.02 9.49 1.35
CA VAL A 106 0.00 9.96 2.74
C VAL A 106 -1.07 11.01 2.96
N SER A 107 -2.06 10.67 3.79
CA SER A 107 -3.15 11.54 4.17
C SER A 107 -2.90 12.24 5.50
N ARG A 108 -3.68 13.29 5.79
CA ARG A 108 -3.52 14.16 6.96
C ARG A 108 -4.85 14.36 7.69
N ARG A 109 -4.82 14.19 9.01
CA ARG A 109 -5.97 14.38 9.91
C ARG A 109 -5.52 14.98 11.24
N VAL A 110 -6.37 15.82 11.84
CA VAL A 110 -6.21 16.29 13.22
C VAL A 110 -6.99 15.39 14.16
N VAL A 111 -6.28 14.71 15.07
CA VAL A 111 -6.85 13.78 16.06
C VAL A 111 -6.34 14.18 17.43
N SER A 112 -7.25 14.39 18.39
CA SER A 112 -6.86 14.78 19.76
C SER A 112 -6.00 16.05 19.82
N GLY A 113 -6.24 17.01 18.93
CA GLY A 113 -5.45 18.25 18.80
C GLY A 113 -4.06 18.07 18.20
N VAL A 114 -3.71 16.86 17.74
CA VAL A 114 -2.42 16.55 17.11
C VAL A 114 -2.66 16.23 15.63
N GLU A 115 -1.90 16.89 14.76
CA GLU A 115 -1.88 16.52 13.36
C GLU A 115 -1.13 15.20 13.18
N ARG A 116 -1.79 14.23 12.54
CA ARG A 116 -1.26 12.91 12.24
C ARG A 116 -1.36 12.66 10.75
N VAL A 117 -0.41 11.88 10.25
CA VAL A 117 -0.35 11.49 8.86
C VAL A 117 -0.17 9.99 8.73
N TRP A 118 -0.79 9.38 7.73
CA TRP A 118 -0.53 7.97 7.44
C TRP A 118 -0.97 7.54 6.06
N LEU A 119 -0.76 6.25 5.78
CA LEU A 119 -0.96 5.64 4.48
C LEU A 119 -2.44 5.58 4.10
N ASN A 120 -2.73 5.85 2.84
CA ASN A 120 -3.97 5.54 2.15
C ASN A 120 -3.72 4.56 0.99
N CYS A 121 -4.76 4.23 0.23
CA CYS A 121 -4.69 3.23 -0.84
C CYS A 121 -3.67 3.55 -1.96
N SER A 122 -3.45 4.84 -2.26
CA SER A 122 -2.63 5.25 -3.42
C SER A 122 -1.14 4.98 -3.24
N VAL A 123 -0.64 4.79 -2.02
CA VAL A 123 0.76 4.39 -1.79
C VAL A 123 1.09 3.07 -2.53
N CYS A 124 0.13 2.15 -2.61
CA CYS A 124 0.28 0.85 -3.26
C CYS A 124 -0.29 0.83 -4.69
N HIS A 125 -1.20 1.74 -5.02
CA HIS A 125 -2.02 1.72 -6.24
C HIS A 125 -1.77 2.92 -7.16
N VAL A 126 -0.52 3.38 -7.21
CA VAL A 126 -0.03 4.31 -8.23
C VAL A 126 1.25 3.73 -8.82
N GLY A 127 1.16 3.37 -10.09
CA GLY A 127 2.31 2.94 -10.89
C GLY A 127 2.99 4.12 -11.59
N THR A 128 4.17 3.87 -12.13
CA THR A 128 4.95 4.88 -12.85
C THR A 128 5.54 4.30 -14.13
N TYR A 129 5.79 5.13 -15.14
CA TYR A 129 6.63 4.75 -16.28
C TYR A 129 7.38 5.94 -16.88
N HIS A 130 8.49 5.63 -17.54
CA HIS A 130 9.20 6.47 -18.50
C HIS A 130 9.23 5.76 -19.84
N LEU A 131 9.09 6.51 -20.92
CA LEU A 131 9.39 5.98 -22.25
C LEU A 131 10.92 5.98 -22.48
N PRO A 132 11.44 5.08 -23.33
CA PRO A 132 12.87 5.10 -23.66
C PRO A 132 13.33 6.47 -24.14
N GLY A 133 14.31 7.05 -23.43
CA GLY A 133 14.86 8.37 -23.74
C GLY A 133 14.00 9.56 -23.29
N ASP A 134 12.86 9.32 -22.63
CA ASP A 134 12.01 10.38 -22.07
C ASP A 134 12.36 10.62 -20.59
N PRO A 135 12.77 11.85 -20.21
CA PRO A 135 13.05 12.18 -18.80
C PRO A 135 11.78 12.36 -17.95
N VAL A 136 10.59 12.35 -18.55
CA VAL A 136 9.32 12.60 -17.84
C VAL A 136 8.77 11.31 -17.24
N ARG A 137 8.65 11.31 -15.91
CA ARG A 137 7.91 10.26 -15.19
C ARG A 137 6.42 10.48 -15.35
N HIS A 138 5.72 9.48 -15.84
CA HIS A 138 4.27 9.45 -15.89
C HIS A 138 3.70 8.65 -14.74
N LEU A 139 2.71 9.21 -14.03
CA LEU A 139 1.95 8.51 -13.00
C LEU A 139 0.76 7.78 -13.63
N ILE A 140 0.46 6.57 -13.16
CA ILE A 140 -0.72 5.80 -13.54
C ILE A 140 -1.58 5.54 -12.30
N PRO A 141 -2.58 6.40 -12.02
CA PRO A 141 -3.53 6.17 -10.93
C PRO A 141 -4.28 4.85 -11.11
N GLY A 142 -4.30 4.02 -10.07
CA GLY A 142 -4.95 2.72 -10.07
C GLY A 142 -4.10 1.55 -10.60
N ALA A 143 -2.88 1.81 -11.10
CA ALA A 143 -1.92 0.77 -11.43
C ALA A 143 -1.23 0.22 -10.17
N PRO A 144 -0.72 -1.03 -10.22
CA PRO A 144 0.20 -1.52 -9.20
C PRO A 144 1.41 -0.58 -9.06
N SER A 145 1.80 -0.23 -7.83
CA SER A 145 3.09 0.42 -7.62
C SER A 145 4.23 -0.51 -8.03
N ASN A 146 5.12 -0.05 -8.90
CA ASN A 146 6.31 -0.76 -9.35
C ASN A 146 7.59 -0.36 -8.57
N ASN A 147 7.48 0.63 -7.68
CA ASN A 147 8.62 1.28 -7.04
C ASN A 147 8.59 1.25 -5.50
N LEU A 148 7.41 1.08 -4.87
CA LEU A 148 7.27 1.08 -3.41
C LEU A 148 8.04 -0.06 -2.74
N ARG A 149 9.00 0.28 -1.88
CA ARG A 149 9.81 -0.66 -1.08
C ARG A 149 9.24 -0.80 0.33
N LEU A 150 8.02 -1.34 0.43
CA LEU A 150 7.26 -1.37 1.69
C LEU A 150 7.97 -2.14 2.81
N GLN A 151 8.65 -3.26 2.49
CA GLN A 151 9.41 -4.01 3.50
C GLN A 151 10.53 -3.18 4.12
N GLU A 152 11.25 -2.43 3.29
CA GLU A 152 12.36 -1.59 3.72
C GLU A 152 11.86 -0.41 4.56
N PHE A 153 10.72 0.18 4.17
CA PHE A 153 10.03 1.17 4.98
C PHE A 153 9.62 0.63 6.36
N ILE A 154 9.06 -0.57 6.43
CA ILE A 154 8.72 -1.24 7.70
C ILE A 154 9.98 -1.47 8.54
N ARG A 155 11.03 -2.05 7.95
CA ARG A 155 12.31 -2.31 8.64
C ARG A 155 12.94 -1.02 9.17
N PHE A 156 12.84 0.08 8.42
CA PHE A 156 13.29 1.39 8.87
C PHE A 156 12.61 1.82 10.17
N PHE A 157 11.28 1.72 10.31
CA PHE A 157 10.61 2.06 11.58
C PHE A 157 11.03 1.15 12.74
N ILE A 158 11.24 -0.14 12.47
CA ILE A 158 11.74 -1.09 13.48
C ILE A 158 13.13 -0.65 13.96
N ASP A 159 14.01 -0.25 13.05
CA ASP A 159 15.37 0.20 13.37
C ASP A 159 15.36 1.52 14.14
N VAL A 160 14.53 2.49 13.73
CA VAL A 160 14.31 3.76 14.47
C VAL A 160 13.80 3.50 15.89
N GLY A 161 12.88 2.55 16.05
CA GLY A 161 12.37 2.13 17.35
C GLY A 161 13.49 1.65 18.28
N ARG A 162 14.46 0.90 17.76
CA ARG A 162 15.60 0.35 18.51
C ARG A 162 16.79 1.30 18.65
N ASP A 163 16.82 2.39 17.89
CA ASP A 163 17.94 3.33 17.89
C ASP A 163 18.05 4.08 19.24
N PRO A 164 19.17 3.97 19.97
CA PRO A 164 19.38 4.75 21.21
C PRO A 164 19.55 6.25 20.93
N GLY A 165 19.95 6.64 19.72
CA GLY A 165 20.04 8.02 19.27
C GLY A 165 18.68 8.67 18.96
N PHE A 166 17.62 7.87 18.78
CA PHE A 166 16.26 8.40 18.69
C PHE A 166 15.77 8.84 20.07
N THR A 167 16.07 10.09 20.42
CA THR A 167 15.73 10.74 21.69
C THR A 167 14.77 11.91 21.48
N ALA A 168 14.06 12.31 22.55
CA ALA A 168 13.18 13.49 22.50
C ALA A 168 13.94 14.76 22.08
N ASP A 169 15.16 14.92 22.56
CA ASP A 169 15.97 16.11 22.30
C ASP A 169 16.43 16.15 20.84
N ALA A 170 16.91 15.03 20.30
CA ALA A 170 17.27 14.93 18.90
C ALA A 170 16.06 15.17 17.98
N LEU A 171 14.90 14.61 18.33
CA LEU A 171 13.66 14.80 17.58
C LEU A 171 13.23 16.27 17.57
N ILE A 172 13.12 16.91 18.74
CA ILE A 172 12.72 18.31 18.85
C ILE A 172 13.71 19.22 18.12
N ALA A 173 15.01 19.03 18.33
CA ALA A 173 16.04 19.80 17.62
C ALA A 173 15.93 19.67 16.10
N THR A 174 15.56 18.49 15.61
CA THR A 174 15.37 18.27 14.17
C THR A 174 14.09 18.92 13.65
N ILE A 175 12.99 18.86 14.41
CA ILE A 175 11.73 19.52 14.07
C ILE A 175 11.93 21.04 13.93
N ASP A 176 12.71 21.64 14.83
CA ASP A 176 13.00 23.08 14.82
C ASP A 176 14.11 23.48 13.84
N SER A 177 14.69 22.50 13.12
CA SER A 177 15.73 22.81 12.14
C SER A 177 15.13 23.51 10.90
N PRO A 178 15.88 24.36 10.20
CA PRO A 178 15.41 25.00 8.97
C PRO A 178 15.00 24.03 7.86
N LYS A 179 15.44 22.76 7.94
CA LYS A 179 15.07 21.71 6.97
C LYS A 179 13.67 21.16 7.21
N VAL A 180 13.16 21.22 8.44
CA VAL A 180 11.82 20.74 8.80
C VAL A 180 10.85 21.91 8.98
N GLY A 181 11.27 22.96 9.68
CA GLY A 181 10.50 24.21 9.82
C GLY A 181 9.30 24.12 10.76
N GLY A 182 9.37 23.31 11.82
CA GLY A 182 8.28 23.17 12.79
C GLY A 182 8.14 24.30 13.80
N ASP A 183 9.23 25.03 14.10
CA ASP A 183 9.30 26.20 14.99
C ASP A 183 8.50 26.05 16.31
N LEU A 184 8.71 24.95 17.03
CA LEU A 184 7.94 24.62 18.23
C LEU A 184 8.16 25.66 19.35
N ASN A 185 7.06 26.14 19.92
CA ASN A 185 7.08 27.00 21.09
C ASN A 185 7.40 26.22 22.39
N ILE A 186 7.61 26.93 23.50
CA ILE A 186 8.04 26.29 24.75
C ILE A 186 7.06 25.23 25.28
N PHE A 187 5.75 25.42 25.09
CA PHE A 187 4.74 24.47 25.52
C PHE A 187 4.69 23.26 24.59
N GLU A 188 4.78 23.48 23.28
CA GLU A 188 4.85 22.40 22.29
C GLU A 188 6.07 21.52 22.51
N ARG A 189 7.24 22.10 22.82
CA ARG A 189 8.45 21.33 23.18
C ARG A 189 8.23 20.44 24.40
N LEU A 190 7.54 20.94 25.43
CA LEU A 190 7.20 20.14 26.62
C LEU A 190 6.25 19.00 26.25
N VAL A 191 5.22 19.27 25.44
CA VAL A 191 4.29 18.24 24.95
C VAL A 191 5.03 17.20 24.11
N TYR A 192 5.91 17.64 23.20
CA TYR A 192 6.71 16.72 22.38
C TYR A 192 7.62 15.84 23.23
N ARG A 193 8.31 16.42 24.21
CA ARG A 193 9.24 15.69 25.07
C ARG A 193 8.55 14.69 25.98
N TYR A 194 7.48 15.08 26.65
CA TYR A 194 6.89 14.27 27.73
C TYR A 194 5.66 13.46 27.31
N VAL A 195 5.02 13.79 26.18
CA VAL A 195 3.77 13.15 25.76
C VAL A 195 3.91 12.48 24.40
N VAL A 196 4.40 13.20 23.39
CA VAL A 196 4.46 12.69 22.01
C VAL A 196 5.59 11.67 21.85
N PHE A 197 6.81 12.05 22.21
CA PHE A 197 7.98 11.21 22.01
C PHE A 197 7.88 9.85 22.72
N PRO A 198 7.49 9.74 24.00
CA PRO A 198 7.35 8.44 24.65
C PRO A 198 6.33 7.53 23.95
N ARG A 199 5.21 8.09 23.47
CA ARG A 199 4.20 7.33 22.73
C ARG A 199 4.72 6.84 21.38
N VAL A 200 5.41 7.70 20.64
CA VAL A 200 6.02 7.35 19.36
C VAL A 200 7.11 6.29 19.55
N LYS A 201 7.99 6.46 20.55
CA LYS A 201 9.06 5.50 20.85
C LYS A 201 8.48 4.14 21.22
N ASN A 202 7.48 4.09 22.10
CA ASN A 202 6.82 2.84 22.47
C ASN A 202 6.12 2.20 21.28
N ALA A 203 5.39 2.98 20.46
CA ALA A 203 4.73 2.44 19.26
C ALA A 203 5.73 1.80 18.27
N PHE A 204 6.90 2.41 18.06
CA PHE A 204 7.93 1.81 17.19
C PHE A 204 8.57 0.57 17.81
N LEU A 205 8.77 0.53 19.12
CA LEU A 205 9.27 -0.66 19.83
C LEU A 205 8.27 -1.82 19.78
N ASP A 206 6.98 -1.54 19.99
CA ASP A 206 5.90 -2.52 19.93
C ASP A 206 5.79 -3.08 18.51
N LEU A 207 5.80 -2.22 17.50
CA LEU A 207 5.82 -2.61 16.08
C LEU A 207 7.03 -3.52 15.77
N GLY A 208 8.21 -3.16 16.26
CA GLY A 208 9.43 -3.95 16.09
C GLY A 208 9.40 -5.31 16.77
N THR A 209 8.60 -5.46 17.81
CA THR A 209 8.38 -6.74 18.50
C THR A 209 7.37 -7.59 17.73
N GLN A 210 6.24 -7.01 17.34
CA GLN A 210 5.17 -7.73 16.62
C GLN A 210 5.58 -8.16 15.21
N LEU A 211 6.45 -7.39 14.54
CA LEU A 211 6.92 -7.67 13.18
C LEU A 211 8.34 -8.26 13.11
N ASP A 212 8.87 -8.79 14.21
CA ASP A 212 10.24 -9.32 14.22
C ASP A 212 10.46 -10.47 13.20
N PHE A 213 9.39 -11.23 12.90
CA PHE A 213 9.39 -12.29 11.88
C PHE A 213 9.78 -11.79 10.47
N VAL A 214 9.60 -10.50 10.16
CA VAL A 214 9.95 -9.89 8.87
C VAL A 214 11.46 -10.02 8.59
N LYS A 215 12.29 -10.21 9.61
CA LYS A 215 13.73 -10.49 9.45
C LYS A 215 14.03 -11.87 8.86
N ARG A 216 13.14 -12.84 9.08
CA ARG A 216 13.26 -14.22 8.55
C ARG A 216 12.72 -14.34 7.12
N GLN A 217 12.04 -13.31 6.62
CA GLN A 217 11.51 -13.28 5.27
C GLN A 217 12.58 -12.96 4.25
N GLU A 218 12.42 -13.54 3.07
CA GLU A 218 13.10 -13.10 1.87
C GLU A 218 12.79 -11.63 1.60
N ALA A 219 13.75 -10.94 0.97
CA ALA A 219 13.57 -9.54 0.63
C ALA A 219 12.46 -9.39 -0.42
N TRP A 220 11.46 -8.55 -0.15
CA TRP A 220 10.29 -8.43 -1.02
C TRP A 220 10.62 -7.74 -2.33
N GLY A 221 11.49 -6.73 -2.31
CA GLY A 221 11.78 -5.82 -3.42
C GLY A 221 10.64 -4.82 -3.73
N PRO A 222 10.88 -3.86 -4.66
CA PRO A 222 9.97 -2.76 -4.97
C PRO A 222 8.70 -3.19 -5.72
N GLY A 223 7.52 -2.84 -5.19
CA GLY A 223 6.21 -3.19 -5.77
C GLY A 223 5.56 -4.46 -5.22
N ARG A 224 6.14 -5.06 -4.18
CA ARG A 224 5.61 -6.26 -3.51
C ARG A 224 5.23 -6.03 -2.06
N VAL A 225 4.30 -6.84 -1.59
CA VAL A 225 3.82 -6.87 -0.21
C VAL A 225 3.59 -8.31 0.25
N ASP A 226 3.93 -8.61 1.50
CA ASP A 226 3.29 -9.71 2.20
C ASP A 226 1.93 -9.27 2.74
N THR A 227 0.87 -9.74 2.10
CA THR A 227 -0.50 -9.32 2.42
C THR A 227 -0.99 -9.84 3.77
N PHE A 228 -0.50 -11.00 4.23
CA PHE A 228 -1.20 -11.76 5.28
C PHE A 228 -0.41 -11.85 6.58
N ASN A 229 0.89 -12.05 6.55
CA ASN A 229 1.64 -12.29 7.78
C ASN A 229 1.67 -11.07 8.72
N PRO A 230 1.85 -9.82 8.23
CA PRO A 230 1.69 -8.64 9.09
C PRO A 230 0.29 -8.57 9.71
N TYR A 231 -0.74 -9.01 8.98
CA TYR A 231 -2.11 -8.99 9.47
C TYR A 231 -2.34 -10.04 10.57
N LYS A 232 -1.86 -11.26 10.38
CA LYS A 232 -1.84 -12.33 11.39
C LYS A 232 -1.18 -11.87 12.69
N ALA A 233 -0.04 -11.20 12.57
CA ALA A 233 0.73 -10.73 13.71
C ALA A 233 0.06 -9.54 14.42
N LEU A 234 -0.33 -8.50 13.68
CA LEU A 234 -0.80 -7.24 14.24
C LEU A 234 -2.26 -7.27 14.67
N GLN A 235 -3.14 -7.91 13.91
CA GLN A 235 -4.58 -7.87 14.17
C GLN A 235 -5.08 -9.07 14.98
N PHE A 236 -4.41 -10.22 14.87
CA PHE A 236 -4.85 -11.46 15.49
C PHE A 236 -3.85 -12.09 16.46
N ASN A 237 -2.66 -11.50 16.63
CA ASN A 237 -1.61 -12.00 17.52
C ASN A 237 -1.25 -13.48 17.28
N PHE A 238 -1.29 -13.93 16.03
CA PHE A 238 -0.87 -15.30 15.69
C PHE A 238 0.61 -15.48 16.05
N PRO A 239 1.00 -16.67 16.55
CA PRO A 239 2.42 -16.98 16.74
C PRO A 239 3.13 -17.03 15.39
N MET A 240 4.24 -16.29 15.28
CA MET A 240 5.03 -16.13 14.05
C MET A 240 6.41 -16.76 14.15
N ASP A 241 6.61 -17.72 15.05
CA ASP A 241 7.85 -18.50 15.19
C ASP A 241 7.91 -19.68 14.20
N GLU A 242 9.05 -20.37 14.14
CA GLU A 242 9.28 -21.49 13.21
C GLU A 242 8.38 -22.71 13.44
N ALA A 243 7.84 -22.89 14.64
CA ALA A 243 6.94 -24.01 14.93
C ALA A 243 5.52 -23.78 14.38
N HIS A 244 5.14 -22.51 14.15
CA HIS A 244 3.77 -22.15 13.77
C HIS A 244 3.64 -21.64 12.32
N ILE A 245 4.70 -21.11 11.71
CA ILE A 245 4.69 -20.68 10.30
C ILE A 245 5.79 -21.36 9.48
N SER A 246 5.38 -22.13 8.47
CA SER A 246 6.32 -22.78 7.54
C SER A 246 7.08 -21.75 6.70
N GLY A 247 8.25 -22.13 6.20
CA GLY A 247 9.05 -21.26 5.32
C GLY A 247 8.30 -20.80 4.06
N ALA A 248 7.43 -21.64 3.51
CA ALA A 248 6.58 -21.28 2.36
C ALA A 248 5.50 -20.26 2.74
N ALA A 249 4.77 -20.47 3.85
CA ALA A 249 3.77 -19.53 4.34
C ALA A 249 4.39 -18.18 4.78
N LEU A 250 5.62 -18.22 5.29
CA LEU A 250 6.38 -17.04 5.68
C LEU A 250 6.76 -16.17 4.47
N ASN A 251 6.96 -16.78 3.29
CA ASN A 251 7.42 -16.10 2.08
C ASN A 251 6.32 -16.05 1.01
N GLY A 252 5.23 -15.35 1.32
CA GLY A 252 4.06 -15.20 0.45
C GLY A 252 3.92 -13.83 -0.22
N SER A 253 5.02 -13.11 -0.45
CA SER A 253 4.96 -11.75 -0.99
C SER A 253 4.53 -11.73 -2.46
N SER A 254 3.66 -10.78 -2.79
CA SER A 254 3.01 -10.65 -4.10
C SER A 254 2.94 -9.21 -4.57
N ASP A 255 2.82 -9.02 -5.88
CA ASP A 255 2.64 -7.71 -6.49
C ASP A 255 1.25 -7.15 -6.15
N TYR A 256 1.09 -5.83 -6.19
CA TYR A 256 -0.21 -5.21 -6.01
C TYR A 256 -1.10 -5.48 -7.24
N PRO A 257 -2.42 -5.70 -7.09
CA PRO A 257 -3.33 -5.77 -8.22
C PRO A 257 -3.67 -4.36 -8.74
N ALA A 258 -4.05 -4.27 -10.02
CA ALA A 258 -4.67 -3.05 -10.55
C ALA A 258 -6.09 -2.87 -9.98
N ILE A 259 -6.50 -1.62 -9.78
CA ILE A 259 -7.79 -1.28 -9.15
C ILE A 259 -8.75 -0.52 -10.07
N TRP A 260 -8.44 -0.36 -11.35
CA TRP A 260 -9.42 0.16 -12.32
C TRP A 260 -10.51 -0.88 -12.63
N ARG A 261 -11.63 -0.44 -13.22
CA ARG A 261 -12.74 -1.30 -13.68
C ARG A 261 -13.25 -2.28 -12.62
N GLN A 262 -13.58 -1.79 -11.42
CA GLN A 262 -14.03 -2.68 -10.34
C GLN A 262 -15.48 -3.18 -10.49
N ARG A 263 -16.36 -2.41 -11.14
CA ARG A 263 -17.76 -2.80 -11.38
C ARG A 263 -17.91 -4.20 -11.99
N PRO A 264 -17.25 -4.55 -13.12
CA PRO A 264 -17.38 -5.89 -13.70
C PRO A 264 -16.69 -6.99 -12.86
N ARG A 265 -15.87 -6.63 -11.87
CA ARG A 265 -15.13 -7.58 -11.02
C ARG A 265 -15.92 -8.01 -9.79
N GLU A 266 -17.03 -7.36 -9.48
CA GLU A 266 -17.91 -7.78 -8.37
C GLU A 266 -18.43 -9.21 -8.58
N GLY A 267 -18.29 -10.05 -7.55
CA GLY A 267 -18.65 -11.47 -7.58
C GLY A 267 -17.66 -12.37 -8.31
N MET A 268 -16.51 -11.86 -8.78
CA MET A 268 -15.38 -12.71 -9.19
C MET A 268 -14.56 -13.07 -7.94
N ASN A 269 -13.78 -14.15 -8.00
CA ASN A 269 -12.76 -14.42 -6.97
C ASN A 269 -11.67 -13.33 -7.05
N LEU A 270 -11.59 -12.51 -6.02
CA LEU A 270 -10.68 -11.36 -5.87
C LEU A 270 -9.45 -11.72 -5.04
N HIS A 271 -8.49 -10.78 -4.99
CA HIS A 271 -7.10 -11.06 -4.62
C HIS A 271 -6.45 -12.09 -5.57
N TRP A 272 -5.14 -12.33 -5.43
CA TRP A 272 -4.48 -13.30 -6.29
C TRP A 272 -4.98 -14.73 -6.03
N ASP A 273 -5.19 -15.07 -4.77
CA ASP A 273 -5.60 -16.38 -4.26
C ASP A 273 -7.13 -16.57 -4.25
N GLY A 274 -7.90 -15.63 -4.81
CA GLY A 274 -9.33 -15.79 -4.99
C GLY A 274 -10.15 -15.84 -3.69
N ASN A 275 -9.60 -15.34 -2.58
CA ASN A 275 -10.09 -15.61 -1.24
C ASN A 275 -11.32 -14.80 -0.80
N ASN A 276 -11.87 -13.95 -1.66
CA ASN A 276 -13.06 -13.14 -1.39
C ASN A 276 -13.69 -12.71 -2.72
N ASP A 277 -15.00 -12.60 -2.80
CA ASP A 277 -15.72 -12.25 -4.03
C ASP A 277 -16.55 -10.95 -3.93
N SER A 278 -16.34 -10.14 -2.89
CA SER A 278 -16.90 -8.80 -2.76
C SER A 278 -15.84 -7.72 -2.86
N VAL A 279 -16.03 -6.78 -3.78
CA VAL A 279 -15.16 -5.62 -3.93
C VAL A 279 -15.15 -4.79 -2.65
N ALA A 280 -16.32 -4.52 -2.06
CA ALA A 280 -16.44 -3.71 -0.85
C ALA A 280 -15.70 -4.34 0.35
N GLU A 281 -15.86 -5.65 0.55
CA GLU A 281 -15.19 -6.38 1.63
C GLU A 281 -13.68 -6.42 1.43
N ARG A 282 -13.23 -6.69 0.20
CA ARG A 282 -11.83 -6.64 -0.20
C ARG A 282 -11.21 -5.26 0.05
N ASN A 283 -11.89 -4.17 -0.30
CA ASN A 283 -11.38 -2.81 -0.10
C ASN A 283 -11.21 -2.48 1.38
N LEU A 284 -12.17 -2.89 2.21
CA LEU A 284 -12.06 -2.75 3.66
C LEU A 284 -10.87 -3.56 4.21
N SER A 285 -10.64 -4.77 3.69
CA SER A 285 -9.49 -5.57 4.09
C SER A 285 -8.17 -4.90 3.68
N ALA A 286 -8.11 -4.32 2.48
CA ALA A 286 -6.94 -3.55 2.03
C ALA A 286 -6.69 -2.30 2.88
N ALA A 287 -7.75 -1.60 3.29
CA ALA A 287 -7.66 -0.45 4.18
C ALA A 287 -7.07 -0.82 5.55
N LEU A 288 -7.42 -1.99 6.10
CA LEU A 288 -6.81 -2.48 7.33
C LEU A 288 -5.28 -2.73 7.15
N GLY A 289 -4.87 -3.22 5.98
CA GLY A 289 -3.46 -3.34 5.61
C GLY A 289 -2.70 -2.00 5.53
N ALA A 290 -3.42 -0.91 5.21
CA ALA A 290 -2.88 0.45 5.24
C ALA A 290 -2.91 1.11 6.64
N GLY A 291 -3.30 0.37 7.68
CA GLY A 291 -3.29 0.84 9.08
C GLY A 291 -4.64 1.29 9.64
N VAL A 292 -5.74 1.08 8.91
CA VAL A 292 -7.09 1.23 9.48
C VAL A 292 -7.33 0.13 10.52
N THR A 293 -8.18 0.42 11.51
CA THR A 293 -8.70 -0.58 12.46
C THR A 293 -10.23 -0.64 12.34
N PRO A 294 -10.88 -1.69 12.88
CA PRO A 294 -12.34 -1.78 12.85
C PRO A 294 -13.09 -0.57 13.44
N VAL A 295 -12.45 0.16 14.37
CA VAL A 295 -13.04 1.33 15.04
C VAL A 295 -12.60 2.68 14.45
N THR A 296 -11.59 2.72 13.59
CA THR A 296 -11.11 3.95 12.95
C THR A 296 -11.48 4.08 11.48
N VAL A 297 -12.11 3.06 10.91
CA VAL A 297 -12.50 3.02 9.49
C VAL A 297 -13.39 4.21 9.09
N ASP A 298 -12.93 4.99 8.10
CA ASP A 298 -13.73 6.07 7.53
C ASP A 298 -14.52 5.56 6.32
N ARG A 299 -15.71 5.00 6.58
CA ARG A 299 -16.56 4.39 5.53
C ARG A 299 -16.97 5.38 4.45
N ALA A 300 -17.31 6.61 4.83
CA ALA A 300 -17.71 7.63 3.86
C ALA A 300 -16.56 8.00 2.94
N SER A 301 -15.36 8.15 3.50
CA SER A 301 -14.16 8.44 2.73
C SER A 301 -13.74 7.28 1.81
N ILE A 302 -13.73 6.04 2.32
CA ILE A 302 -13.42 4.85 1.52
C ILE A 302 -14.42 4.72 0.37
N LYS A 303 -15.72 4.93 0.63
CA LYS A 303 -16.75 4.90 -0.42
C LYS A 303 -16.45 5.86 -1.58
N ARG A 304 -15.86 7.04 -1.33
CA ARG A 304 -15.47 7.95 -2.42
C ARG A 304 -14.40 7.36 -3.34
N ILE A 305 -13.45 6.61 -2.77
CA ILE A 305 -12.44 5.87 -3.53
C ILE A 305 -13.10 4.71 -4.28
N GLU A 306 -14.01 3.99 -3.62
CA GLU A 306 -14.78 2.90 -4.25
C GLU A 306 -15.55 3.39 -5.47
N ASP A 307 -16.29 4.50 -5.33
CA ASP A 307 -17.08 5.11 -6.40
C ASP A 307 -16.18 5.58 -7.56
N TRP A 308 -14.99 6.10 -7.26
CA TRP A 308 -14.01 6.51 -8.27
C TRP A 308 -13.48 5.32 -9.08
N MET A 309 -13.02 4.28 -8.40
CA MET A 309 -12.40 3.13 -9.05
C MET A 309 -13.42 2.15 -9.67
N TRP A 310 -14.71 2.30 -9.33
CA TRP A 310 -15.80 1.48 -9.83
C TRP A 310 -15.82 1.43 -11.36
N ASP A 311 -15.68 2.59 -12.00
CA ASP A 311 -15.72 2.75 -13.45
C ASP A 311 -14.45 3.35 -14.06
N LEU A 312 -13.40 3.58 -13.23
CA LEU A 312 -12.09 4.05 -13.68
C LEU A 312 -11.61 3.19 -14.88
N PRO A 313 -11.32 3.79 -16.05
CA PRO A 313 -10.83 3.04 -17.19
C PRO A 313 -9.41 2.52 -16.96
N SER A 314 -9.08 1.37 -17.55
CA SER A 314 -7.70 0.94 -17.71
C SER A 314 -6.95 1.95 -18.61
N PRO A 315 -5.65 2.19 -18.38
CA PRO A 315 -4.88 3.13 -19.17
C PRO A 315 -4.63 2.57 -20.58
N PRO A 316 -4.78 3.38 -21.66
CA PRO A 316 -4.39 2.96 -22.99
C PRO A 316 -2.87 2.80 -23.07
N PHE A 317 -2.39 2.01 -24.04
CA PHE A 317 -0.96 1.93 -24.32
C PHE A 317 -0.39 3.32 -24.64
N PRO A 318 0.75 3.72 -24.05
CA PRO A 318 1.14 5.12 -23.99
C PRO A 318 1.73 5.65 -25.30
N VAL A 319 2.08 4.78 -26.24
CA VAL A 319 2.66 5.17 -27.55
C VAL A 319 1.57 5.21 -28.61
N ALA A 320 1.10 6.42 -28.93
CA ALA A 320 0.15 6.64 -30.01
C ALA A 320 0.69 6.11 -31.35
N GLY A 321 -0.09 5.27 -32.04
CA GLY A 321 0.35 4.62 -33.27
C GLY A 321 1.46 3.57 -33.09
N GLY A 322 1.89 3.29 -31.86
CA GLY A 322 2.93 2.30 -31.54
C GLY A 322 2.45 0.85 -31.51
N ILE A 323 1.30 0.57 -32.13
CA ILE A 323 0.71 -0.77 -32.24
C ILE A 323 0.62 -1.15 -33.71
N ASP A 324 1.33 -2.20 -34.10
CA ASP A 324 1.20 -2.84 -35.41
C ASP A 324 -0.17 -3.51 -35.52
N GLN A 325 -1.06 -2.91 -36.32
CA GLN A 325 -2.45 -3.35 -36.44
C GLN A 325 -2.59 -4.73 -37.10
N ALA A 326 -1.71 -5.07 -38.06
CA ALA A 326 -1.77 -6.36 -38.73
C ALA A 326 -1.36 -7.48 -37.76
N LYS A 327 -0.28 -7.26 -37.01
CA LYS A 327 0.22 -8.18 -36.00
C LYS A 327 -0.73 -8.29 -34.80
N ALA A 328 -1.34 -7.19 -34.37
CA ALA A 328 -2.38 -7.20 -33.34
C ALA A 328 -3.64 -7.97 -33.78
N ALA A 329 -4.02 -7.94 -35.06
CA ALA A 329 -5.15 -8.72 -35.59
C ALA A 329 -4.86 -10.24 -35.58
N GLU A 330 -3.64 -10.65 -35.92
CA GLU A 330 -3.19 -12.04 -35.76
C GLU A 330 -3.22 -12.45 -34.29
N GLY A 331 -2.63 -11.61 -33.42
CA GLY A 331 -2.61 -11.81 -31.97
C GLY A 331 -3.99 -11.93 -31.35
N LYS A 332 -4.97 -11.17 -31.84
CA LYS A 332 -6.37 -11.24 -31.41
C LYS A 332 -6.97 -12.62 -31.65
N THR A 333 -6.67 -13.24 -32.79
CA THR A 333 -7.15 -14.59 -33.13
C THR A 333 -6.53 -15.64 -32.22
N LEU A 334 -5.22 -15.55 -31.98
CA LEU A 334 -4.51 -16.42 -31.04
C LEU A 334 -5.04 -16.25 -29.62
N PHE A 335 -5.22 -15.02 -29.16
CA PHE A 335 -5.70 -14.71 -27.82
C PHE A 335 -7.11 -15.26 -27.58
N ALA A 336 -8.00 -15.18 -28.59
CA ALA A 336 -9.33 -15.76 -28.53
C ALA A 336 -9.28 -17.29 -28.31
N HIS A 337 -8.29 -17.97 -28.88
CA HIS A 337 -8.12 -19.42 -28.74
C HIS A 337 -7.49 -19.84 -27.41
N TYR A 338 -6.40 -19.17 -27.00
CA TYR A 338 -5.58 -19.61 -25.87
C TYR A 338 -5.96 -18.93 -24.54
N CYS A 339 -6.38 -17.68 -24.56
CA CYS A 339 -6.40 -16.83 -23.36
C CYS A 339 -7.82 -16.44 -22.91
N ALA A 340 -8.74 -16.23 -23.85
CA ALA A 340 -9.97 -15.49 -23.62
C ALA A 340 -10.90 -16.13 -22.58
N ASP A 341 -11.01 -17.47 -22.53
CA ASP A 341 -11.89 -18.15 -21.57
C ASP A 341 -11.50 -17.91 -20.09
N CYS A 342 -10.21 -17.66 -19.82
CA CYS A 342 -9.72 -17.31 -18.48
C CYS A 342 -9.72 -15.80 -18.25
N HIS A 343 -9.40 -15.00 -19.27
CA HIS A 343 -9.07 -13.59 -19.08
C HIS A 343 -10.13 -12.60 -19.58
N GLY A 344 -11.17 -13.05 -20.27
CA GLY A 344 -12.06 -12.17 -21.02
C GLY A 344 -11.46 -11.78 -22.38
N PHE A 345 -12.07 -10.87 -23.12
CA PHE A 345 -11.65 -10.56 -24.49
C PHE A 345 -12.01 -9.14 -24.91
N LYS A 346 -11.14 -8.47 -25.68
CA LYS A 346 -11.45 -7.17 -26.26
C LYS A 346 -11.82 -7.28 -27.73
N ASP A 347 -13.01 -6.79 -28.07
CA ASP A 347 -13.47 -6.64 -29.45
C ASP A 347 -13.80 -5.16 -29.77
N ALA A 348 -14.54 -4.94 -30.86
CA ALA A 348 -14.89 -3.59 -31.33
C ALA A 348 -15.75 -2.81 -30.31
N ASN A 349 -16.45 -3.50 -29.40
CA ASN A 349 -17.31 -2.90 -28.39
C ASN A 349 -16.59 -2.68 -27.04
N GLY A 350 -15.29 -2.98 -26.97
CA GLY A 350 -14.47 -2.85 -25.77
C GLY A 350 -14.14 -4.20 -25.12
N TYR A 351 -13.64 -4.14 -23.88
CA TYR A 351 -13.26 -5.33 -23.12
C TYR A 351 -14.51 -6.00 -22.53
N SER A 352 -14.74 -7.25 -22.89
CA SER A 352 -15.86 -8.05 -22.40
C SER A 352 -15.47 -8.84 -21.15
N TYR A 353 -16.30 -8.70 -20.11
CA TYR A 353 -16.20 -9.39 -18.83
C TYR A 353 -17.30 -10.45 -18.66
N ASP A 354 -17.90 -10.89 -19.77
CA ASP A 354 -19.04 -11.81 -19.76
C ASP A 354 -18.62 -13.20 -19.27
N ARG A 355 -18.97 -13.52 -18.02
CA ARG A 355 -18.67 -14.81 -17.37
C ARG A 355 -19.52 -15.97 -17.89
N GLN A 356 -20.58 -15.72 -18.65
CA GLN A 356 -21.32 -16.77 -19.35
C GLN A 356 -20.57 -17.18 -20.62
N ARG A 357 -19.94 -16.22 -21.30
CA ARG A 357 -19.09 -16.46 -22.46
C ARG A 357 -17.71 -16.99 -22.09
N PHE A 358 -17.07 -16.42 -21.08
CA PHE A 358 -15.73 -16.79 -20.60
C PHE A 358 -15.86 -17.50 -19.26
N THR A 359 -16.00 -18.82 -19.30
CA THR A 359 -16.50 -19.62 -18.19
C THR A 359 -15.51 -19.77 -17.04
N ARG A 360 -14.23 -19.45 -17.25
CA ARG A 360 -13.16 -19.46 -16.24
C ARG A 360 -12.80 -18.06 -15.73
N LEU A 361 -13.38 -17.01 -16.31
CA LEU A 361 -13.11 -15.62 -15.91
C LEU A 361 -13.55 -15.37 -14.47
N GLY A 362 -12.60 -14.90 -13.65
CA GLY A 362 -12.84 -14.63 -12.23
C GLY A 362 -12.99 -15.90 -11.37
N LYS A 363 -12.63 -17.08 -11.88
CA LYS A 363 -12.55 -18.33 -11.08
C LYS A 363 -11.11 -18.64 -10.69
N THR A 364 -10.92 -19.49 -9.70
CA THR A 364 -9.58 -20.02 -9.37
C THR A 364 -9.17 -21.13 -10.31
N VAL A 365 -7.87 -21.20 -10.60
CA VAL A 365 -7.21 -22.34 -11.23
C VAL A 365 -6.41 -23.05 -10.14
N PRO A 366 -6.63 -24.36 -9.92
CA PRO A 366 -5.93 -25.10 -8.87
C PRO A 366 -4.41 -25.01 -9.02
N LEU A 367 -3.66 -24.99 -7.91
CA LEU A 367 -2.19 -24.93 -7.93
C LEU A 367 -1.56 -26.02 -8.79
N ALA A 368 -2.12 -27.23 -8.75
CA ALA A 368 -1.63 -28.37 -9.55
C ALA A 368 -1.80 -28.17 -11.06
N GLU A 369 -2.73 -27.31 -11.50
CA GLU A 369 -2.93 -26.96 -12.91
C GLU A 369 -2.12 -25.72 -13.29
N ILE A 370 -2.19 -24.64 -12.50
CA ILE A 370 -1.52 -23.37 -12.85
C ILE A 370 0.00 -23.43 -12.65
N GLY A 371 0.49 -24.23 -11.70
CA GLY A 371 1.92 -24.51 -11.49
C GLY A 371 2.78 -23.33 -11.03
N THR A 372 2.18 -22.19 -10.69
CA THR A 372 2.90 -21.00 -10.20
C THR A 372 3.30 -21.14 -8.73
N ASP A 373 4.21 -20.28 -8.26
CA ASP A 373 4.72 -20.31 -6.89
C ASP A 373 3.60 -20.38 -5.83
N ALA A 374 3.71 -21.28 -4.86
CA ALA A 374 2.66 -21.55 -3.88
C ALA A 374 2.75 -20.70 -2.61
N GLY A 375 3.77 -19.85 -2.45
CA GLY A 375 4.07 -19.13 -1.20
C GLY A 375 2.92 -18.25 -0.73
N ARG A 376 2.37 -17.41 -1.63
CA ARG A 376 1.21 -16.56 -1.30
C ARG A 376 0.01 -17.42 -0.88
N TRP A 377 -0.34 -18.42 -1.69
CA TRP A 377 -1.44 -19.31 -1.38
C TRP A 377 -1.21 -19.98 -0.02
N THR A 378 -0.04 -20.56 0.23
CA THR A 378 0.29 -21.25 1.50
C THR A 378 0.19 -20.32 2.71
N SER A 379 0.49 -19.03 2.53
CA SER A 379 0.32 -18.03 3.60
C SER A 379 -1.15 -17.83 3.99
N TYR A 380 -2.11 -17.92 3.07
CA TYR A 380 -3.53 -17.81 3.41
C TYR A 380 -4.08 -19.16 3.90
N THR A 381 -4.49 -19.27 5.17
CA THR A 381 -4.99 -20.52 5.77
C THR A 381 -6.48 -20.44 6.07
N GLU A 382 -7.14 -21.60 6.22
CA GLU A 382 -8.55 -21.67 6.63
C GLU A 382 -8.79 -21.00 7.99
N ASN A 383 -7.91 -21.26 8.96
CA ASN A 383 -7.99 -20.61 10.29
C ASN A 383 -7.90 -19.09 10.18
N PHE A 384 -6.99 -18.59 9.33
CA PHE A 384 -6.86 -17.16 9.12
C PHE A 384 -8.09 -16.55 8.44
N ALA A 385 -8.67 -17.24 7.46
CA ALA A 385 -9.94 -16.82 6.84
C ALA A 385 -11.09 -16.77 7.87
N ALA A 386 -11.16 -17.76 8.77
CA ALA A 386 -12.16 -17.79 9.84
C ALA A 386 -12.05 -16.58 10.79
N GLU A 387 -10.84 -16.26 11.25
CA GLU A 387 -10.57 -15.06 12.07
C GLU A 387 -10.87 -13.76 11.33
N GLN A 388 -10.55 -13.70 10.03
CA GLN A 388 -10.86 -12.54 9.20
C GLN A 388 -12.37 -12.28 9.12
N ASN A 389 -13.20 -13.32 9.04
CA ASN A 389 -14.68 -13.20 9.06
C ASN A 389 -15.28 -12.80 10.43
N LEU A 390 -14.45 -12.65 11.47
CA LEU A 390 -14.87 -12.05 12.74
C LEU A 390 -14.74 -10.51 12.75
N LEU A 391 -14.00 -9.95 11.79
CA LEU A 391 -13.82 -8.51 11.71
C LEU A 391 -15.11 -7.79 11.36
N TYR A 392 -15.25 -6.60 11.96
CA TYR A 392 -16.45 -5.77 11.87
C TYR A 392 -17.72 -6.49 12.34
N ALA A 393 -17.62 -7.47 13.24
CA ALA A 393 -18.79 -8.04 13.91
C ALA A 393 -19.63 -6.93 14.56
N GLY A 394 -20.96 -7.00 14.35
CA GLY A 394 -21.90 -5.98 14.81
C GLY A 394 -22.12 -4.81 13.84
N TYR A 395 -21.36 -4.71 12.74
CA TYR A 395 -21.57 -3.70 11.70
C TYR A 395 -22.24 -4.29 10.45
N PRO A 396 -22.99 -3.48 9.66
CA PRO A 396 -23.57 -3.92 8.39
C PRO A 396 -22.54 -4.39 7.35
N TRP A 397 -21.28 -3.98 7.49
CA TRP A 397 -20.17 -4.36 6.62
C TRP A 397 -19.27 -5.45 7.24
N ARG A 398 -19.82 -6.27 8.15
CA ARG A 398 -19.14 -7.44 8.71
C ARG A 398 -18.58 -8.32 7.58
N PHE A 399 -17.34 -8.76 7.76
CA PHE A 399 -16.73 -9.74 6.87
C PHE A 399 -17.42 -11.09 6.97
N ASN A 400 -17.74 -11.70 5.82
CA ASN A 400 -18.36 -13.03 5.75
C ASN A 400 -18.05 -13.81 4.47
N ARG A 401 -17.23 -13.26 3.56
CA ARG A 401 -16.95 -13.87 2.25
C ARG A 401 -15.54 -14.38 2.13
N PHE A 402 -14.71 -14.20 3.16
CA PHE A 402 -13.34 -14.70 3.15
C PHE A 402 -13.29 -16.23 3.25
N HIS A 403 -12.57 -16.86 2.34
CA HIS A 403 -12.45 -18.32 2.28
C HIS A 403 -11.14 -18.74 1.61
N LYS A 404 -10.68 -19.94 1.96
CA LYS A 404 -9.53 -20.55 1.33
C LYS A 404 -9.95 -21.21 0.01
N THR A 405 -9.20 -20.96 -1.07
CA THR A 405 -9.38 -21.63 -2.36
C THR A 405 -8.27 -22.66 -2.61
N ASP A 406 -8.30 -23.32 -3.76
CA ASP A 406 -7.33 -24.32 -4.21
C ASP A 406 -6.21 -23.76 -5.13
N GLY A 407 -6.20 -22.44 -5.39
CA GLY A 407 -5.16 -21.84 -6.23
C GLY A 407 -5.33 -20.34 -6.48
N TYR A 408 -5.09 -19.91 -7.72
CA TYR A 408 -5.05 -18.49 -8.08
C TYR A 408 -6.16 -18.09 -9.03
N ALA A 409 -6.73 -16.90 -8.80
CA ALA A 409 -7.83 -16.35 -9.58
C ALA A 409 -7.40 -15.86 -10.96
N ASN A 410 -8.22 -16.14 -11.97
CA ASN A 410 -8.06 -15.60 -13.31
C ASN A 410 -8.55 -14.16 -13.37
N HIS A 411 -7.62 -13.22 -13.50
CA HIS A 411 -7.92 -11.80 -13.60
C HIS A 411 -8.11 -11.35 -15.04
N PRO A 412 -9.06 -10.45 -15.32
CA PRO A 412 -9.07 -9.70 -16.57
C PRO A 412 -7.74 -8.98 -16.83
N LEU A 413 -7.36 -8.88 -18.11
CA LEU A 413 -6.09 -8.34 -18.62
C LEU A 413 -6.24 -6.94 -19.23
N ASP A 414 -7.30 -6.21 -18.87
CA ASP A 414 -7.45 -4.80 -19.23
C ASP A 414 -6.30 -3.96 -18.64
N GLY A 415 -5.63 -3.16 -19.48
CA GLY A 415 -4.45 -2.38 -19.09
C GLY A 415 -3.21 -3.21 -18.74
N ILE A 416 -3.09 -4.44 -19.26
CA ILE A 416 -2.01 -5.38 -18.88
C ILE A 416 -0.59 -4.86 -19.14
N TRP A 417 -0.42 -3.93 -20.08
CA TRP A 417 0.88 -3.30 -20.33
C TRP A 417 1.40 -2.53 -19.08
N ALA A 418 0.50 -1.93 -18.29
CA ALA A 418 0.82 -1.13 -17.10
C ALA A 418 0.91 -1.96 -15.81
N ARG A 419 1.02 -3.29 -15.93
CA ARG A 419 0.97 -4.25 -14.82
C ARG A 419 2.19 -5.16 -14.78
N SER A 420 3.29 -4.78 -15.43
CA SER A 420 4.59 -5.43 -15.26
C SER A 420 5.12 -5.18 -13.85
N PRO A 421 5.84 -6.12 -13.22
CA PRO A 421 6.11 -7.49 -13.68
C PRO A 421 4.88 -8.43 -13.59
N TYR A 422 4.98 -9.62 -14.18
CA TYR A 422 3.87 -10.56 -14.36
C TYR A 422 3.93 -11.77 -13.42
N LEU A 423 2.79 -12.47 -13.34
CA LEU A 423 2.39 -13.42 -12.29
C LEU A 423 2.09 -12.73 -10.95
N HIS A 424 1.53 -13.48 -9.99
CA HIS A 424 1.11 -12.91 -8.71
C HIS A 424 2.30 -12.37 -7.89
N ASN A 425 3.49 -12.93 -8.05
CA ASN A 425 4.70 -12.57 -7.30
C ASN A 425 5.68 -11.69 -8.08
N GLY A 426 5.26 -11.21 -9.27
CA GLY A 426 6.08 -10.34 -10.11
C GLY A 426 7.40 -10.99 -10.53
N SER A 427 7.42 -12.30 -10.76
CA SER A 427 8.65 -13.07 -11.03
C SER A 427 9.08 -13.04 -12.50
N VAL A 428 8.21 -12.58 -13.40
CA VAL A 428 8.46 -12.53 -14.85
C VAL A 428 8.44 -11.09 -15.34
N PRO A 429 9.55 -10.53 -15.88
CA PRO A 429 9.67 -9.09 -16.08
C PRO A 429 8.76 -8.52 -17.19
N THR A 430 8.57 -9.24 -18.29
CA THR A 430 7.86 -8.73 -19.48
C THR A 430 6.79 -9.69 -19.99
N LEU A 431 5.80 -9.21 -20.75
CA LEU A 431 4.80 -10.08 -21.38
C LEU A 431 5.45 -11.07 -22.34
N ARG A 432 6.50 -10.63 -23.03
CA ARG A 432 7.19 -11.49 -23.97
C ARG A 432 7.92 -12.64 -23.28
N ASP A 433 8.46 -12.40 -22.08
CA ASP A 433 9.08 -13.44 -21.24
C ASP A 433 8.00 -14.34 -20.61
N LEU A 434 6.81 -13.83 -20.26
CA LEU A 434 5.69 -14.63 -19.75
C LEU A 434 5.24 -15.70 -20.75
N LEU A 435 5.26 -15.37 -22.04
CA LEU A 435 4.97 -16.30 -23.13
C LEU A 435 6.12 -17.28 -23.42
N GLN A 436 7.18 -17.32 -22.62
CA GLN A 436 8.17 -18.39 -22.68
C GLN A 436 7.88 -19.48 -21.64
N PRO A 437 8.22 -20.75 -21.90
CA PRO A 437 8.30 -21.77 -20.87
C PRO A 437 9.24 -21.32 -19.75
N SER A 438 8.96 -21.73 -18.51
CA SER A 438 9.68 -21.28 -17.32
C SER A 438 11.21 -21.46 -17.43
N ALA A 439 11.65 -22.56 -18.04
CA ALA A 439 13.07 -22.84 -18.29
C ALA A 439 13.79 -21.82 -19.21
N ARG A 440 13.05 -20.97 -19.95
CA ARG A 440 13.59 -19.91 -20.81
C ARG A 440 13.28 -18.50 -20.28
N ARG A 441 12.59 -18.37 -19.14
CA ARG A 441 12.38 -17.09 -18.47
C ARG A 441 13.66 -16.68 -17.73
N PRO A 442 13.97 -15.38 -17.57
CA PRO A 442 15.14 -14.95 -16.81
C PRO A 442 15.11 -15.49 -15.36
N PRO A 443 16.10 -16.28 -14.92
CA PRO A 443 16.13 -16.79 -13.54
C PRO A 443 16.60 -15.72 -12.54
N VAL A 444 17.37 -14.75 -13.04
CA VAL A 444 17.86 -13.59 -12.28
C VAL A 444 17.74 -12.36 -13.16
N TRP A 445 17.16 -11.29 -12.61
CA TRP A 445 16.96 -10.02 -13.30
C TRP A 445 16.83 -8.87 -12.29
N PHE A 446 16.73 -7.63 -12.76
CA PHE A 446 16.72 -6.43 -11.91
C PHE A 446 15.37 -5.71 -11.99
N ARG A 447 14.75 -5.45 -10.84
CA ARG A 447 13.44 -4.78 -10.75
C ARG A 447 13.55 -3.42 -10.09
N GLY A 448 12.50 -2.62 -10.24
CA GLY A 448 12.41 -1.26 -9.70
C GLY A 448 12.68 -0.15 -10.72
N SER A 449 12.99 -0.53 -11.97
CA SER A 449 12.97 0.39 -13.10
C SER A 449 11.54 0.86 -13.38
N ASP A 450 11.41 2.10 -13.80
CA ASP A 450 10.20 2.65 -14.42
C ASP A 450 10.40 2.91 -15.93
N GLU A 451 11.59 2.69 -16.51
CA GLU A 451 11.81 2.77 -17.96
C GLU A 451 11.17 1.55 -18.66
N PHE A 452 10.34 1.81 -19.65
CA PHE A 452 9.51 0.79 -20.29
C PHE A 452 10.16 0.20 -21.55
N ASP A 453 10.24 -1.13 -21.65
CA ASP A 453 10.60 -1.85 -22.86
C ASP A 453 9.36 -2.04 -23.75
N LEU A 454 9.29 -1.27 -24.84
CA LEU A 454 8.17 -1.28 -25.79
C LEU A 454 8.10 -2.56 -26.65
N ALA A 455 9.21 -3.27 -26.82
CA ALA A 455 9.28 -4.47 -27.65
C ALA A 455 8.80 -5.69 -26.86
N LYS A 456 9.28 -5.85 -25.62
CA LYS A 456 8.89 -6.96 -24.76
C LYS A 456 7.63 -6.71 -23.93
N VAL A 457 7.24 -5.44 -23.79
CA VAL A 457 6.13 -4.93 -22.98
C VAL A 457 6.30 -5.29 -21.51
N GLY A 458 7.01 -4.41 -20.81
CA GLY A 458 7.26 -4.44 -19.37
C GLY A 458 8.37 -3.47 -19.00
N TYR A 459 8.73 -3.36 -17.74
CA TYR A 459 9.86 -2.52 -17.33
C TYR A 459 11.19 -3.15 -17.75
N ARG A 460 12.17 -2.30 -18.09
CA ARG A 460 13.55 -2.75 -18.32
C ARG A 460 14.06 -3.47 -17.08
N SER A 461 14.65 -4.64 -17.32
CA SER A 461 15.02 -5.59 -16.27
C SER A 461 16.50 -5.96 -16.25
N ASP A 462 17.29 -5.27 -17.07
CA ASP A 462 18.74 -5.37 -17.13
C ASP A 462 19.42 -4.51 -16.04
N GLN A 463 20.66 -4.82 -15.71
CA GLN A 463 21.42 -4.12 -14.67
C GLN A 463 21.73 -2.65 -15.03
N SER A 464 21.68 -2.28 -16.33
CA SER A 464 22.00 -0.92 -16.79
C SER A 464 20.77 -0.01 -16.90
N ALA A 465 19.59 -0.47 -16.46
CA ALA A 465 18.38 0.34 -16.39
C ALA A 465 18.46 1.53 -15.41
N GLY A 466 19.57 1.66 -14.67
CA GLY A 466 19.86 2.79 -13.79
C GLY A 466 19.04 2.78 -12.50
N GLY A 467 19.38 3.67 -11.56
CA GLY A 467 18.72 3.78 -10.25
C GLY A 467 19.09 2.67 -9.26
N ASP A 468 18.43 2.68 -8.10
CA ASP A 468 18.58 1.62 -7.11
C ASP A 468 17.70 0.42 -7.48
N LEU A 469 18.27 -0.49 -8.27
CA LEU A 469 17.59 -1.71 -8.72
C LEU A 469 17.73 -2.85 -7.71
N PHE A 470 16.68 -3.65 -7.59
CA PHE A 470 16.68 -4.86 -6.77
C PHE A 470 16.97 -6.09 -7.63
N ARG A 471 17.99 -6.87 -7.25
CA ARG A 471 18.29 -8.15 -7.89
C ARG A 471 17.24 -9.19 -7.49
N TYR A 472 16.34 -9.55 -8.40
CA TYR A 472 15.35 -10.60 -8.23
C TYR A 472 15.96 -11.96 -8.59
N ASP A 473 15.76 -12.95 -7.74
CA ASP A 473 16.27 -14.32 -7.91
C ASP A 473 15.11 -15.31 -7.73
N THR A 474 14.77 -16.02 -8.81
CA THR A 474 13.59 -16.88 -8.86
C THR A 474 13.76 -18.20 -8.12
N THR A 475 14.98 -18.48 -7.62
CA THR A 475 15.26 -19.67 -6.79
C THR A 475 14.95 -19.44 -5.31
N ARG A 476 14.72 -18.19 -4.90
CA ARG A 476 14.39 -17.83 -3.51
C ARG A 476 12.94 -18.22 -3.18
N PRO A 477 12.64 -18.64 -1.93
CA PRO A 477 11.27 -18.92 -1.51
C PRO A 477 10.29 -17.78 -1.83
N GLY A 478 9.16 -18.10 -2.47
CA GLY A 478 8.13 -17.13 -2.85
C GLY A 478 8.40 -16.39 -4.17
N ASN A 479 9.55 -16.60 -4.80
CA ASN A 479 9.97 -15.91 -6.03
C ASN A 479 9.91 -16.80 -7.28
N GLY A 480 9.35 -18.00 -7.20
CA GLY A 480 9.30 -18.94 -8.31
C GLY A 480 8.64 -18.34 -9.56
N ASN A 481 9.26 -18.53 -10.71
CA ASN A 481 8.78 -18.07 -12.03
C ASN A 481 8.17 -19.21 -12.87
N ALA A 482 7.81 -20.33 -12.24
CA ALA A 482 7.21 -21.48 -12.89
C ALA A 482 5.71 -21.27 -13.18
N GLY A 483 5.12 -22.18 -13.96
CA GLY A 483 3.67 -22.21 -14.18
C GLY A 483 3.18 -21.22 -15.21
N HIS A 484 1.87 -21.25 -15.45
CA HIS A 484 1.22 -20.56 -16.58
C HIS A 484 1.99 -20.87 -17.88
N GLU A 485 2.19 -22.15 -18.15
CA GLU A 485 3.02 -22.67 -19.24
C GLU A 485 2.48 -23.98 -19.81
N GLY A 486 2.86 -24.27 -21.04
CA GLY A 486 2.38 -25.37 -21.88
C GLY A 486 1.51 -24.89 -23.03
N TYR A 487 1.05 -25.82 -23.88
CA TYR A 487 0.20 -25.56 -25.04
C TYR A 487 -0.98 -24.62 -24.71
N ARG A 488 -1.69 -24.89 -23.61
CA ARG A 488 -2.87 -24.10 -23.19
C ARG A 488 -2.57 -22.62 -22.98
N TYR A 489 -1.36 -22.27 -22.53
CA TYR A 489 -0.97 -20.91 -22.16
C TYR A 489 -0.19 -20.20 -23.27
N GLY A 490 -0.10 -20.80 -24.47
CA GLY A 490 0.59 -20.23 -25.62
C GLY A 490 2.11 -20.21 -25.51
N THR A 491 2.72 -20.84 -24.50
CA THR A 491 4.19 -20.81 -24.33
C THR A 491 4.93 -21.73 -25.28
N GLU A 492 4.23 -22.67 -25.92
CA GLU A 492 4.77 -23.58 -26.95
C GLU A 492 4.63 -23.00 -28.37
N LEU A 493 3.98 -21.85 -28.53
CA LEU A 493 3.84 -21.19 -29.82
C LEU A 493 5.21 -20.77 -30.41
N PRO A 494 5.32 -20.68 -31.75
CA PRO A 494 6.47 -20.04 -32.39
C PRO A 494 6.64 -18.57 -31.95
N ASP A 495 7.86 -18.04 -32.03
CA ASP A 495 8.17 -16.70 -31.54
C ASP A 495 7.34 -15.59 -32.22
N ALA A 496 7.08 -15.70 -33.53
CA ALA A 496 6.25 -14.73 -34.25
C ALA A 496 4.81 -14.66 -33.70
N ALA A 497 4.21 -15.81 -33.38
CA ALA A 497 2.87 -15.90 -32.80
C ALA A 497 2.84 -15.33 -31.36
N LYS A 498 3.90 -15.53 -30.58
CA LYS A 498 4.05 -14.90 -29.25
C LYS A 498 4.16 -13.39 -29.37
N ASP A 499 4.94 -12.89 -30.32
CA ASP A 499 5.03 -11.45 -30.55
C ASP A 499 3.67 -10.87 -31.00
N ALA A 500 2.90 -11.61 -31.81
CA ALA A 500 1.55 -11.21 -32.20
C ALA A 500 0.61 -11.10 -30.98
N LEU A 501 0.65 -12.08 -30.07
CA LEU A 501 -0.06 -12.01 -28.79
C LEU A 501 0.33 -10.79 -27.97
N VAL A 502 1.63 -10.48 -27.84
CA VAL A 502 2.11 -9.28 -27.13
C VAL A 502 1.55 -8.01 -27.78
N GLU A 503 1.57 -7.94 -29.12
CA GLU A 503 1.05 -6.79 -29.85
C GLU A 503 -0.45 -6.58 -29.63
N TYR A 504 -1.24 -7.67 -29.62
CA TYR A 504 -2.65 -7.59 -29.25
C TYR A 504 -2.85 -7.17 -27.78
N MET A 505 -2.01 -7.65 -26.85
CA MET A 505 -2.10 -7.28 -25.43
C MET A 505 -1.83 -5.79 -25.17
N LYS A 506 -1.07 -5.10 -26.03
CA LYS A 506 -0.96 -3.63 -26.00
C LYS A 506 -2.32 -2.95 -26.23
N THR A 507 -3.24 -3.61 -26.93
CA THR A 507 -4.56 -3.03 -27.23
C THR A 507 -5.54 -3.12 -26.07
N LEU A 508 -5.29 -3.93 -25.02
CA LEU A 508 -6.29 -4.34 -24.02
C LEU A 508 -6.72 -3.25 -23.05
#